data_AF-A0A966SRM3-F1
#
_entry.id   AF-A0A966SRM3-F1
#
_cell.length_a   1.000
_cell.length_b   1.000
_cell.length_c   1.000
_cell.angle_alpha   90.00
_cell.angle_beta   90.00
_cell.angle_gamma   90.00
#
_symmetry.space_group_name_H-M   'P 1'
#
loop_
_entity.id
_entity.type
_entity.pdbx_description
1 polymer ?
#
loop_
_entity_poly.entity_id
_entity_poly.type
_entity_poly.pdbx_seq_one_letter_code
_entity_poly.pdbx_strand_id
1 'polypeptide(L)'
;MIPIIGGLLASLASSGLSILKGAVESKGKEAVEKIIGTKISSNPTPEELFKLKQLEAEHEQALMELEIEKQKIELEAFYAESEDRDSARSREKDIATSKDAPLINKIATPSLALFVVVTWAGIQFYLMRHVVDQSMRELVARVLGTLDGALMLVLSYYFGASHDHKKDIKS
;
A
#
# COMPACT_ATOMS: atom_id res chain seq x y z
N MET A 1 -19.88 9.82 38.82
CA MET A 1 -20.50 8.70 38.07
C MET A 1 -19.53 8.04 37.07
N ILE A 2 -18.26 7.87 37.44
CA ILE A 2 -17.21 7.27 36.58
C ILE A 2 -17.02 5.73 36.75
N PRO A 3 -17.45 5.04 37.82
CA PRO A 3 -17.08 3.62 38.01
C PRO A 3 -17.89 2.63 37.15
N ILE A 4 -19.03 3.03 36.58
CA ILE A 4 -19.95 2.12 35.88
C ILE A 4 -19.44 1.77 34.46
N ILE A 5 -18.79 2.72 33.79
CA ILE A 5 -18.21 2.49 32.45
C ILE A 5 -16.96 1.61 32.56
N GLY A 6 -16.15 1.79 33.61
CA GLY A 6 -14.97 0.96 33.87
C GLY A 6 -15.33 -0.52 34.08
N GLY A 7 -16.41 -0.80 34.82
CA GLY A 7 -16.91 -2.18 35.01
C GLY A 7 -17.37 -2.84 33.70
N LEU A 8 -18.05 -2.08 32.83
CA LEU A 8 -18.47 -2.56 31.52
C LEU A 8 -17.26 -2.86 30.60
N LEU A 9 -16.30 -1.93 30.52
CA LEU A 9 -15.09 -2.10 29.71
C LEU A 9 -14.23 -3.28 30.19
N ALA A 10 -14.13 -3.47 31.51
CA ALA A 10 -13.43 -4.62 32.09
C ALA A 10 -14.13 -5.95 31.77
N SER A 11 -15.47 -5.98 31.80
CA SER A 11 -16.27 -7.16 31.46
C SER A 11 -16.22 -7.53 29.97
N LEU A 12 -16.22 -6.52 29.08
CA LEU A 12 -16.03 -6.72 27.64
C LEU A 12 -14.61 -7.21 27.34
N ALA A 13 -13.59 -6.62 27.97
CA ALA A 13 -12.20 -7.05 27.83
C ALA A 13 -11.96 -8.48 28.32
N SER A 14 -12.45 -8.84 29.51
CA SER A 14 -12.30 -10.19 30.08
C SER A 14 -13.06 -11.25 29.28
N SER A 15 -14.11 -10.83 28.56
CA SER A 15 -14.87 -11.69 27.67
C SER A 15 -14.25 -11.83 26.27
N GLY A 16 -13.17 -11.10 25.95
CA GLY A 16 -12.51 -11.15 24.65
C GLY A 16 -13.12 -10.24 23.58
N LEU A 17 -14.04 -9.35 23.95
CA LEU A 17 -14.77 -8.46 23.03
C LEU A 17 -13.99 -7.16 22.81
N SER A 18 -12.84 -7.26 22.16
CA SER A 18 -11.87 -6.18 22.07
C SER A 18 -12.26 -5.10 21.06
N ILE A 19 -12.97 -5.45 19.98
CA ILE A 19 -13.49 -4.49 18.99
C ILE A 19 -14.62 -3.67 19.62
N LEU A 20 -15.53 -4.34 20.35
CA LEU A 20 -16.61 -3.65 21.05
C LEU A 20 -16.10 -2.78 22.20
N LYS A 21 -15.08 -3.24 22.95
CA LYS A 21 -14.40 -2.42 23.94
C LYS A 21 -13.81 -1.14 23.32
N GLY A 22 -13.04 -1.27 22.23
CA GLY A 22 -12.44 -0.12 21.54
C GLY A 22 -13.49 0.83 20.95
N ALA A 23 -14.60 0.29 20.45
CA ALA A 23 -15.72 1.10 19.96
C ALA A 23 -16.42 1.87 21.09
N VAL A 24 -16.62 1.26 22.26
CA VAL A 24 -17.25 1.90 23.43
C VAL A 24 -16.32 2.94 24.06
N GLU A 25 -15.01 2.69 24.10
CA GLU A 25 -14.01 3.67 24.56
C GLU A 25 -13.92 4.90 23.63
N SER A 26 -13.98 4.70 22.31
CA SER A 26 -13.79 5.77 21.33
C SER A 26 -15.05 6.58 21.03
N LYS A 27 -16.22 5.92 20.91
CA LYS A 27 -17.48 6.56 20.48
C LYS A 27 -18.52 6.67 21.60
N GLY A 28 -18.29 6.02 22.74
CA GLY A 28 -19.24 5.98 23.85
C GLY A 28 -20.33 4.94 23.66
N LYS A 29 -20.86 4.44 24.78
CA LYS A 29 -21.85 3.36 24.87
C LYS A 29 -23.09 3.59 23.97
N GLU A 30 -23.69 4.77 24.02
CA GLU A 30 -24.93 5.09 23.29
C GLU A 30 -24.74 5.12 21.77
N ALA A 31 -23.57 5.54 21.28
CA ALA A 31 -23.26 5.56 19.86
C ALA A 31 -23.03 4.15 19.32
N VAL A 32 -22.37 3.30 20.11
CA VAL A 32 -22.17 1.89 19.76
C VAL A 32 -23.51 1.18 19.73
N GLU A 33 -24.35 1.32 20.77
CA GLU A 33 -25.70 0.75 20.82
C GLU A 33 -26.58 1.12 19.61
N LYS A 34 -26.43 2.34 19.09
CA LYS A 34 -27.14 2.80 17.88
C LYS A 34 -26.60 2.14 16.60
N ILE A 35 -25.32 1.84 16.53
CA ILE A 35 -24.67 1.22 15.36
C ILE A 35 -24.93 -0.30 15.33
N ILE A 36 -24.83 -0.97 16.48
CA ILE A 36 -25.02 -2.42 16.59
C ILE A 36 -26.49 -2.82 16.82
N GLY A 37 -27.37 -1.87 17.14
CA GLY A 37 -28.81 -2.10 17.33
C GLY A 37 -29.19 -2.87 18.60
N THR A 38 -28.23 -3.14 19.49
CA THR A 38 -28.43 -3.92 20.73
C THR A 38 -28.01 -3.11 21.95
N LYS A 39 -28.84 -3.10 23.01
CA LYS A 39 -28.52 -2.44 24.29
C LYS A 39 -27.38 -3.19 24.99
N ILE A 40 -26.32 -2.48 25.36
CA ILE A 40 -25.20 -3.03 26.12
C ILE A 40 -25.53 -2.80 27.61
N SER A 41 -25.98 -3.83 28.33
CA SER A 41 -26.24 -3.68 29.77
C SER A 41 -24.94 -3.37 30.52
N SER A 42 -24.99 -2.50 31.54
CA SER A 42 -23.82 -2.13 32.35
C SER A 42 -23.27 -3.28 33.21
N ASN A 43 -24.01 -4.39 33.29
CA ASN A 43 -23.58 -5.67 33.86
C ASN A 43 -24.20 -6.79 33.01
N PRO A 44 -23.57 -7.15 31.86
CA PRO A 44 -24.17 -8.06 30.90
C PRO A 44 -24.28 -9.47 31.47
N THR A 45 -25.44 -10.11 31.29
CA THR A 45 -25.64 -11.52 31.67
C THR A 45 -24.84 -12.45 30.74
N PRO A 46 -24.53 -13.70 31.16
CA PRO A 46 -23.76 -14.64 30.34
C PRO A 46 -24.34 -14.88 28.93
N GLU A 47 -25.68 -14.81 28.80
CA GLU A 47 -26.38 -14.95 27.51
C GLU A 47 -26.23 -13.73 26.60
N GLU A 48 -26.20 -12.51 27.16
CA GLU A 48 -25.97 -11.27 26.40
C GLU A 48 -24.52 -11.20 25.92
N LEU A 49 -23.56 -11.63 26.76
CA LEU A 49 -22.16 -11.76 26.36
C LEU A 49 -21.97 -12.75 25.22
N PHE A 50 -22.70 -13.87 25.21
CA PHE A 50 -22.63 -14.85 24.13
C PHE A 50 -23.13 -14.26 22.80
N LYS A 51 -24.26 -13.55 22.81
CA LYS A 51 -24.79 -12.87 21.61
C LYS A 51 -23.85 -11.78 21.10
N LEU A 52 -23.23 -11.00 21.99
CA LEU A 52 -22.27 -9.98 21.60
C LEU A 52 -20.98 -10.59 21.02
N LYS A 53 -20.50 -11.72 21.56
CA LYS A 53 -19.39 -12.47 20.96
C LYS A 53 -19.71 -12.99 19.56
N GLN A 54 -20.92 -13.52 19.38
CA GLN A 54 -21.35 -14.01 18.07
C GLN A 54 -21.42 -12.87 17.05
N LEU A 55 -21.99 -11.73 17.44
CA LEU A 55 -22.05 -10.54 16.58
C LEU A 55 -20.67 -9.98 16.25
N GLU A 56 -19.75 -9.97 17.22
CA GLU A 56 -18.36 -9.54 17.00
C GLU A 56 -17.62 -10.51 16.06
N ALA A 57 -17.80 -11.81 16.23
CA ALA A 57 -17.20 -12.82 15.35
C ALA A 57 -17.74 -12.72 13.91
N GLU A 58 -19.04 -12.50 13.74
CA GLU A 58 -19.66 -12.28 12.41
C GLU A 58 -19.11 -11.00 11.76
N HIS A 59 -18.94 -9.92 12.52
CA HIS A 59 -18.36 -8.69 12.00
C HIS A 59 -16.88 -8.84 11.68
N GLU A 60 -16.11 -9.55 12.50
CA GLU A 60 -14.69 -9.83 12.24
C GLU A 60 -14.51 -10.65 10.95
N GLN A 61 -15.37 -11.65 10.72
CA GLN A 61 -15.39 -12.42 9.47
C GLN A 61 -15.71 -11.53 8.26
N ALA A 62 -16.71 -10.65 8.36
CA ALA A 62 -17.04 -9.71 7.30
C ALA A 62 -15.88 -8.73 7.01
N LEU A 63 -15.19 -8.25 8.04
CA LEU A 63 -14.02 -7.38 7.88
C LEU A 63 -12.86 -8.11 7.21
N MET A 64 -12.58 -9.36 7.59
CA MET A 64 -11.56 -10.18 6.94
C MET A 64 -11.89 -10.44 5.47
N GLU A 65 -13.16 -10.73 5.14
CA GLU A 65 -13.58 -10.95 3.76
C GLU A 65 -13.42 -9.68 2.90
N LEU A 66 -13.84 -8.53 3.42
CA LEU A 66 -13.65 -7.23 2.76
C LEU A 66 -12.16 -6.90 2.57
N GLU A 67 -11.31 -7.26 3.52
CA GLU A 67 -9.86 -7.05 3.40
C GLU A 67 -9.24 -7.94 2.33
N ILE A 68 -9.66 -9.21 2.24
CA ILE A 68 -9.25 -10.12 1.16
C ILE A 68 -9.73 -9.60 -0.20
N GLU A 69 -10.98 -9.14 -0.30
CA GLU A 69 -11.52 -8.55 -1.53
C GLU A 69 -10.73 -7.32 -1.95
N LYS A 70 -10.45 -6.41 -1.02
CA LYS A 70 -9.63 -5.22 -1.29
C LYS A 70 -8.23 -5.60 -1.78
N GLN A 71 -7.58 -6.57 -1.15
CA GLN A 71 -6.26 -7.06 -1.59
C GLN A 71 -6.31 -7.66 -2.99
N LYS A 72 -7.38 -8.39 -3.34
CA LYS A 72 -7.59 -8.91 -4.70
C LYS A 72 -7.73 -7.77 -5.72
N ILE A 73 -8.52 -6.74 -5.41
CA ILE A 73 -8.71 -5.57 -6.29
C ILE A 73 -7.38 -4.83 -6.47
N GLU A 74 -6.61 -4.62 -5.40
CA GLU A 74 -5.29 -3.98 -5.49
C GLU A 74 -4.32 -4.81 -6.35
N LEU A 75 -4.35 -6.13 -6.21
CA LEU A 75 -3.53 -7.04 -7.01
C LEU A 75 -3.94 -7.02 -8.49
N GLU A 76 -5.24 -7.03 -8.80
CA GLU A 76 -5.75 -6.93 -10.16
C GLU A 76 -5.39 -5.58 -10.80
N ALA A 77 -5.53 -4.48 -10.06
CA ALA A 77 -5.11 -3.16 -10.52
C ALA A 77 -3.59 -3.10 -10.81
N PHE A 78 -2.78 -3.72 -9.96
CA PHE A 78 -1.34 -3.84 -10.18
C PHE A 78 -1.01 -4.64 -11.45
N TYR A 79 -1.69 -5.77 -11.68
CA TYR A 79 -1.50 -6.56 -12.90
C TYR A 79 -1.95 -5.79 -14.15
N ALA A 80 -3.10 -5.10 -14.11
CA ALA A 80 -3.58 -4.28 -15.21
C ALA A 80 -2.59 -3.16 -15.57
N GLU A 81 -2.05 -2.46 -14.56
CA GLU A 81 -1.00 -1.44 -14.78
C GLU A 81 0.27 -2.07 -15.37
N SER A 82 0.68 -3.24 -14.89
CA SER A 82 1.84 -3.96 -15.40
C SER A 82 1.65 -4.41 -16.86
N GLU A 83 0.47 -4.95 -17.20
CA GLU A 83 0.12 -5.34 -18.57
C GLU A 83 0.10 -4.12 -19.51
N ASP A 84 -0.45 -2.99 -19.08
CA ASP A 84 -0.46 -1.75 -19.85
C ASP A 84 0.97 -1.25 -20.12
N ARG A 85 1.85 -1.30 -19.11
CA ARG A 85 3.27 -0.93 -19.24
C ARG A 85 4.03 -1.89 -20.14
N ASP A 86 3.75 -3.19 -20.06
CA ASP A 86 4.36 -4.20 -20.93
C ASP A 86 3.87 -4.08 -22.37
N SER A 87 2.59 -3.73 -22.59
CA SER A 87 2.06 -3.42 -23.92
C SER A 87 2.72 -2.17 -24.52
N ALA A 88 3.03 -1.16 -23.71
CA ALA A 88 3.75 0.03 -24.17
C ALA A 88 5.20 -0.29 -24.56
N ARG A 89 5.89 -1.12 -23.76
CA ARG A 89 7.23 -1.61 -24.07
C ARG A 89 7.27 -2.49 -25.31
N SER A 90 6.28 -3.37 -25.51
CA SER A 90 6.23 -4.23 -26.69
C SER A 90 6.01 -3.39 -27.95
N ARG A 91 5.12 -2.39 -27.91
CA ARG A 91 4.96 -1.42 -29.00
C ARG A 91 6.27 -0.69 -29.32
N GLU A 92 7.00 -0.23 -28.31
CA GLU A 92 8.31 0.42 -28.53
C GLU A 92 9.36 -0.55 -29.09
N LYS A 93 9.40 -1.79 -28.63
CA LYS A 93 10.28 -2.84 -29.19
C LYS A 93 9.91 -3.12 -30.65
N ASP A 94 8.64 -3.28 -30.97
CA ASP A 94 8.16 -3.51 -32.34
C ASP A 94 8.51 -2.34 -33.26
N ILE A 95 8.37 -1.10 -32.79
CA ILE A 95 8.81 0.11 -33.50
C ILE A 95 10.34 0.13 -33.66
N ALA A 96 11.11 -0.29 -32.66
CA ALA A 96 12.57 -0.39 -32.73
C ALA A 96 13.04 -1.44 -33.76
N THR A 97 12.37 -2.59 -33.86
CA THR A 97 12.68 -3.65 -34.83
C THR A 97 12.07 -3.45 -36.24
N SER A 98 11.04 -2.63 -36.38
CA SER A 98 10.41 -2.39 -37.69
C SER A 98 11.34 -1.60 -38.63
N LYS A 99 11.52 -2.08 -39.87
CA LYS A 99 12.50 -1.54 -40.84
C LYS A 99 12.19 -0.10 -41.29
N ASP A 100 10.93 0.34 -41.16
CA ASP A 100 10.45 1.65 -41.65
C ASP A 100 10.31 2.73 -40.55
N ALA A 101 10.66 2.44 -39.29
CA ALA A 101 10.55 3.43 -38.22
C ALA A 101 11.72 4.44 -38.24
N PRO A 102 11.47 5.77 -38.10
CA PRO A 102 12.50 6.80 -38.07
C PRO A 102 13.56 6.50 -37.01
N LEU A 103 14.85 6.54 -37.39
CA LEU A 103 15.99 6.24 -36.49
C LEU A 103 15.97 7.05 -35.18
N ILE A 104 15.39 8.25 -35.20
CA ILE A 104 15.20 9.11 -34.02
C ILE A 104 14.39 8.40 -32.93
N ASN A 105 13.29 7.74 -33.28
CA ASN A 105 12.44 7.06 -32.30
C ASN A 105 13.10 5.78 -31.74
N LYS A 106 14.03 5.17 -32.49
CA LYS A 106 14.76 3.96 -32.06
C LYS A 106 15.85 4.24 -31.03
N ILE A 107 16.39 5.45 -31.03
CA ILE A 107 17.56 5.82 -30.21
C ILE A 107 17.17 6.78 -29.08
N ALA A 108 16.09 7.55 -29.21
CA ALA A 108 15.67 8.54 -28.22
C ALA A 108 15.46 7.93 -26.82
N THR A 109 14.68 6.84 -26.70
CA THR A 109 14.40 6.19 -25.40
C THR A 109 15.68 5.64 -24.74
N PRO A 110 16.52 4.83 -25.41
CA PRO A 110 17.75 4.30 -24.79
C PRO A 110 18.82 5.37 -24.55
N SER A 111 18.93 6.40 -25.40
CA SER A 111 19.89 7.49 -25.18
C SER A 111 19.51 8.37 -23.99
N LEU A 112 18.21 8.66 -23.80
CA LEU A 112 17.72 9.41 -22.65
C LEU A 112 17.93 8.63 -21.35
N ALA A 113 17.68 7.33 -21.37
CA ALA A 113 17.95 6.46 -20.22
C ALA A 113 19.44 6.42 -19.85
N LEU A 114 20.31 6.25 -20.84
CA LEU A 114 21.77 6.29 -20.65
C LEU A 114 22.21 7.66 -20.10
N PHE A 115 21.67 8.74 -20.64
CA PHE A 115 21.96 10.09 -20.17
C PHE A 115 21.58 10.30 -18.70
N VAL A 116 20.40 9.81 -18.28
CA VAL A 116 19.95 9.89 -16.88
C VAL A 116 20.90 9.10 -15.96
N VAL A 117 21.27 7.87 -16.34
CA VAL A 117 22.16 7.01 -15.54
C VAL A 117 23.56 7.64 -15.42
N VAL A 118 24.11 8.14 -16.52
CA VAL A 118 25.44 8.79 -16.54
C VAL A 118 25.42 10.08 -15.72
N THR A 119 24.36 10.88 -15.84
CA THR A 119 24.21 12.12 -15.06
C THR A 119 24.10 11.82 -13.57
N TRP A 120 23.30 10.82 -13.19
CA TRP A 120 23.19 10.38 -11.79
C TRP A 120 24.54 9.92 -11.23
N ALA A 121 25.25 9.04 -11.95
CA ALA A 121 26.56 8.55 -11.54
C ALA A 121 27.59 9.70 -11.43
N GLY A 122 27.54 10.67 -12.36
CA GLY A 122 28.38 11.85 -12.33
C GLY A 122 28.14 12.74 -11.12
N ILE A 123 26.88 12.98 -10.76
CA ILE A 123 26.51 13.77 -9.56
C ILE A 123 26.98 13.06 -8.29
N GLN A 124 26.74 11.76 -8.17
CA GLN A 124 27.18 10.96 -7.01
C GLN A 124 28.72 10.98 -6.87
N PHE A 125 29.43 10.79 -7.99
CA PHE A 125 30.89 10.85 -8.01
C PHE A 125 31.42 12.24 -7.64
N TYR A 126 30.76 13.31 -8.12
CA TYR A 126 31.13 14.68 -7.78
C TYR A 126 30.96 14.95 -6.28
N LEU A 127 29.84 14.53 -5.68
CA LEU A 127 29.58 14.68 -4.25
C LEU A 127 30.49 13.85 -3.36
N MET A 128 30.91 12.65 -3.81
CA MET A 128 31.90 11.87 -3.07
C MET A 128 33.27 12.55 -2.99
N ARG A 129 33.61 13.40 -3.96
CA ARG A 129 34.90 14.12 -3.99
C ARG A 129 34.85 15.53 -3.38
N HIS A 130 33.66 16.09 -3.16
CA HIS A 130 33.50 17.46 -2.66
C HIS A 130 32.74 17.47 -1.34
N VAL A 131 33.24 18.24 -0.37
CA VAL A 131 32.56 18.42 0.91
C VAL A 131 31.35 19.32 0.71
N VAL A 132 30.16 18.82 1.05
CA VAL A 132 28.92 19.60 1.04
C VAL A 132 28.82 20.43 2.31
N ASP A 133 28.60 21.73 2.15
CA ASP A 133 28.38 22.67 3.26
C ASP A 133 27.19 22.21 4.13
N GLN A 134 27.33 22.32 5.45
CA GLN A 134 26.27 21.88 6.37
C GLN A 134 24.95 22.63 6.17
N SER A 135 25.01 23.90 5.76
CA SER A 135 23.83 24.73 5.48
C SER A 135 23.00 24.22 4.29
N MET A 136 23.65 23.55 3.32
CA MET A 136 22.99 23.04 2.11
C MET A 136 22.72 21.54 2.17
N ARG A 137 23.20 20.83 3.20
CA ARG A 137 23.11 19.37 3.30
C ARG A 137 21.69 18.85 3.18
N GLU A 138 20.72 19.50 3.82
CA GLU A 138 19.32 19.07 3.78
C GLU A 138 18.72 19.24 2.37
N LEU A 139 19.04 20.35 1.70
CA LEU A 139 18.60 20.61 0.33
C LEU A 139 19.22 19.59 -0.64
N VAL A 140 20.52 19.34 -0.51
CA VAL A 140 21.23 18.33 -1.33
C VAL A 140 20.67 16.94 -1.09
N ALA A 141 20.42 16.54 0.16
CA ALA A 141 19.82 15.24 0.48
C ALA A 141 18.42 15.08 -0.11
N ARG A 142 17.58 16.13 -0.07
CA ARG A 142 16.25 16.12 -0.70
C ARG A 142 16.34 15.94 -2.22
N VAL A 143 17.21 16.70 -2.88
CA VAL A 143 17.40 16.62 -4.34
C VAL A 143 17.96 15.25 -4.73
N LEU A 144 18.94 14.73 -3.99
CA LEU A 144 19.46 13.37 -4.19
C LEU A 144 18.36 12.32 -4.05
N GLY A 145 17.52 12.41 -3.02
CA GLY A 145 16.39 11.48 -2.85
C GLY A 145 15.43 11.51 -4.04
N THR A 146 15.12 12.70 -4.59
CA THR A 146 14.30 12.80 -5.80
C THR A 146 15.01 12.25 -7.05
N LEU A 147 16.32 12.42 -7.15
CA LEU A 147 17.13 11.94 -8.26
C LEU A 147 17.25 10.40 -8.23
N ASP A 148 17.43 9.82 -7.04
CA ASP A 148 17.40 8.37 -6.82
C ASP A 148 16.03 7.78 -7.18
N GLY A 149 14.94 8.47 -6.82
CA GLY A 149 13.58 8.10 -7.24
C GLY A 149 13.40 8.10 -8.75
N ALA A 150 13.90 9.13 -9.44
CA ALA A 150 13.86 9.18 -10.91
C ALA A 150 14.68 8.05 -11.55
N LEU A 151 15.86 7.72 -11.00
CA LEU A 151 16.65 6.56 -11.43
C LEU A 151 15.85 5.27 -11.25
N MET A 152 15.17 5.09 -10.11
CA MET A 152 14.34 3.90 -9.87
C MET A 152 13.19 3.79 -10.85
N LEU A 153 12.57 4.88 -11.27
CA LEU A 153 11.53 4.87 -12.30
C LEU A 153 12.09 4.44 -13.66
N VAL A 154 13.25 4.95 -14.06
CA VAL A 154 13.93 4.56 -15.31
C VAL A 154 14.35 3.09 -15.26
N LEU A 155 14.98 2.64 -14.17
CA LEU A 155 15.36 1.24 -14.00
C LEU A 155 14.14 0.34 -13.99
N SER A 156 13.06 0.73 -13.30
CA SER A 156 11.79 0.00 -13.32
C SER A 156 11.17 -0.04 -14.71
N TYR A 157 11.37 1.00 -15.54
CA TYR A 157 10.93 1.01 -16.93
C TYR A 157 11.74 0.02 -17.79
N TYR A 158 13.06 -0.12 -17.61
CA TYR A 158 13.89 -1.03 -18.40
C TYR A 158 13.94 -2.48 -17.89
N PHE A 159 13.99 -2.68 -16.58
CA PHE A 159 14.15 -3.97 -15.90
C PHE A 159 12.87 -4.46 -15.23
N GLY A 160 11.71 -3.85 -15.54
CA GLY A 160 10.43 -4.07 -14.86
C GLY A 160 10.18 -5.52 -14.45
N ALA A 161 9.79 -5.67 -13.18
CA ALA A 161 9.57 -6.90 -12.42
C ALA A 161 9.70 -8.19 -13.25
N SER A 162 10.90 -8.77 -13.25
CA SER A 162 11.12 -10.17 -13.63
C SER A 162 10.48 -11.11 -12.59
N HIS A 163 9.17 -11.03 -12.41
CA HIS A 163 8.35 -12.06 -11.79
C HIS A 163 7.36 -12.51 -12.86
N ASP A 164 7.85 -13.36 -13.77
CA ASP A 164 6.98 -14.20 -14.60
C ASP A 164 6.26 -15.18 -13.65
N HIS A 165 5.23 -14.71 -12.94
CA HIS A 165 4.20 -15.60 -12.41
C HIS A 165 3.31 -16.00 -13.57
N LYS A 166 3.91 -16.79 -14.45
CA LYS A 166 3.23 -17.53 -15.49
C LYS A 166 2.25 -18.48 -14.81
N LYS A 167 1.04 -17.99 -14.58
CA LYS A 167 -0.22 -18.69 -14.83
C LYS A 167 -0.17 -20.21 -14.61
N ASP A 168 0.09 -20.65 -13.38
CA ASP A 168 -0.23 -22.00 -12.90
C ASP A 168 -1.62 -22.05 -12.26
N ILE A 169 -2.57 -21.28 -12.80
CA ILE A 169 -4.00 -21.61 -12.69
C ILE A 169 -4.34 -22.38 -13.97
N LYS A 170 -3.85 -23.61 -14.04
CA LYS A 170 -4.28 -24.60 -15.03
C LYS A 170 -5.01 -25.73 -14.30
N SER A 171 -6.29 -25.85 -14.67
CA SER A 171 -7.22 -26.97 -14.49
C SER A 171 -7.90 -27.13 -13.14
#